data_AF-A0A940JIV2-F1
#
_entry.id   AF-A0A940JIV2-F1
#
_cell.length_a   1.000
_cell.length_b   1.000
_cell.length_c   1.000
_cell.angle_alpha   90.00
_cell.angle_beta   90.00
_cell.angle_gamma   90.00
#
_symmetry.space_group_name_H-M   'P 1'
#
loop_
_entity.id
_entity.type
_entity.pdbx_description
1 polymer ?
#
loop_
_entity_poly.entity_id
_entity_poly.type
_entity_poly.pdbx_seq_one_letter_code
_entity_poly.pdbx_strand_id
1 'polypeptide(L)'
;MSKFSITGWFRNISISKKLYFTVGIMAALIIIELAALTFSINTLSAVRAYVCGESLWSKAQKDAMYQLQKYGRSHNEEDYQGFLAHMQVSVGDRQLLMEMRKEEPDMDAARHGFVMGRNHPDDLVGIVNLFRRFNNVYYISKAMLAWSRADSLVAQLPPIAAELHNEIRSPEKSQERIN
;
A
#
# COMPACT_ATOMS: atom_id res chain seq x y z
N MET A 1 -6.75 55.65 -19.39
CA MET A 1 -6.25 54.34 -18.91
C MET A 1 -4.93 54.05 -19.60
N SER A 2 -3.78 54.16 -18.91
CA SER A 2 -2.47 53.98 -19.54
C SER A 2 -2.20 52.50 -19.82
N LYS A 3 -1.94 52.15 -21.08
CA LYS A 3 -1.52 50.80 -21.48
C LYS A 3 -0.13 50.53 -20.89
N PHE A 4 -0.05 49.66 -19.88
CA PHE A 4 1.22 49.19 -19.34
C PHE A 4 1.95 48.39 -20.44
N SER A 5 3.00 48.99 -21.02
CA SER A 5 3.80 48.35 -22.06
C SER A 5 4.97 47.61 -21.41
N ILE A 6 4.85 46.28 -21.35
CA ILE A 6 5.87 45.36 -20.80
C ILE A 6 7.22 45.56 -21.51
N THR A 7 7.19 45.83 -22.82
CA THR A 7 8.38 46.05 -23.66
C THR A 7 9.09 47.37 -23.37
N GLY A 8 8.34 48.46 -23.12
CA GLY A 8 8.91 49.77 -22.75
C GLY A 8 9.53 49.77 -21.35
N TRP A 9 8.89 49.09 -20.40
CA TRP A 9 9.41 48.93 -19.03
C TRP A 9 10.74 48.15 -19.02
N PHE A 10 10.83 47.03 -19.76
CA PHE A 10 12.07 46.26 -19.88
C PHE A 10 13.21 47.05 -20.52
N ARG A 11 12.95 47.97 -21.46
CA ARG A 11 14.01 48.72 -22.13
C ARG A 11 14.78 49.67 -21.20
N ASN A 12 14.12 50.18 -20.16
CA ASN A 12 14.67 51.18 -19.23
C ASN A 12 15.33 50.59 -17.97
N ILE A 13 15.40 49.25 -17.84
CA ILE A 13 16.05 48.58 -16.72
C ILE A 13 17.55 48.38 -17.01
N SER A 14 18.42 48.66 -16.03
CA SER A 14 19.88 48.44 -16.19
C SER A 14 20.20 46.99 -16.54
N ILE A 15 21.27 46.78 -17.32
CA ILE A 15 21.72 45.45 -17.76
C ILE A 15 21.93 44.51 -16.57
N SER A 16 22.51 44.99 -15.46
CA SER A 16 22.73 44.20 -14.25
C SER A 16 21.42 43.68 -13.63
N LYS A 17 20.37 44.51 -13.58
CA LYS A 17 19.05 44.10 -13.07
C LYS A 17 18.38 43.05 -13.97
N LYS A 18 18.54 43.17 -15.29
CA LYS A 18 18.08 42.16 -16.25
C LYS A 18 18.82 40.83 -16.03
N LEU A 19 20.13 40.89 -15.85
CA LEU A 19 20.95 39.70 -15.57
C LEU A 19 20.52 39.01 -14.28
N TYR A 20 20.38 39.73 -13.17
CA TYR A 20 19.90 39.16 -11.91
C TYR A 20 18.49 38.57 -12.03
N PHE A 21 17.60 39.22 -12.77
CA PHE A 21 16.24 38.70 -13.02
C PHE A 21 16.27 37.40 -13.83
N THR A 22 17.05 37.35 -14.91
CA THR A 22 17.20 36.14 -15.73
C THR A 22 17.83 34.99 -14.93
N VAL A 23 18.90 35.26 -14.17
CA VAL A 23 19.53 34.26 -13.30
C VAL A 23 18.57 33.78 -12.22
N GLY A 24 17.81 34.69 -11.60
CA GLY A 24 16.79 34.35 -10.60
C GLY A 24 15.68 33.46 -11.16
N ILE A 25 15.20 33.75 -12.38
CA ILE A 25 14.21 32.88 -13.06
C ILE A 25 14.81 31.51 -13.36
N MET A 26 16.03 31.44 -13.90
CA MET A 26 16.67 30.16 -14.19
C MET A 26 16.85 29.33 -12.93
N ALA A 27 17.30 29.94 -11.83
CA ALA A 27 17.41 29.27 -10.54
C ALA A 27 16.04 28.77 -10.03
N ALA A 28 15.00 29.58 -10.13
CA ALA A 28 13.65 29.18 -9.74
C ALA A 28 13.12 28.01 -10.59
N LEU A 29 13.34 28.03 -11.91
CA LEU A 29 12.98 26.93 -12.81
C LEU A 29 13.70 25.64 -12.44
N ILE A 30 15.02 25.69 -12.19
CA ILE A 30 15.80 24.52 -11.76
C ILE A 30 15.24 23.94 -10.45
N ILE A 31 14.91 24.80 -9.47
CA ILE A 31 14.33 24.35 -8.20
C ILE A 31 12.97 23.66 -8.42
N ILE A 32 12.11 24.24 -9.27
CA ILE A 32 10.79 23.65 -9.61
C ILE A 32 10.97 22.31 -10.33
N GLU A 33 11.89 22.23 -11.28
CA GLU A 33 12.19 20.99 -12.03
C GLU A 33 12.70 19.89 -11.11
N LEU A 34 13.65 20.20 -10.21
CA LEU A 34 14.16 19.25 -9.22
C LEU A 34 13.04 18.79 -8.27
N ALA A 35 12.21 19.72 -7.78
CA ALA A 35 11.07 19.37 -6.94
C ALA A 35 10.05 18.47 -7.66
N ALA A 36 9.73 18.78 -8.92
CA ALA A 36 8.83 17.97 -9.75
C ALA A 36 9.41 16.58 -10.03
N LEU A 37 10.73 16.49 -10.28
CA LEU A 37 11.44 15.24 -10.50
C LEU A 37 11.42 14.36 -9.24
N THR A 38 11.79 14.92 -8.09
CA THR A 38 11.76 14.21 -6.80
C THR A 38 10.35 13.74 -6.46
N PHE A 39 9.34 14.60 -6.65
CA PHE A 39 7.94 14.23 -6.46
C PHE A 39 7.53 13.05 -7.36
N SER A 40 7.91 13.09 -8.64
CA SER A 40 7.56 12.06 -9.61
C SER A 40 8.22 10.72 -9.29
N ILE A 41 9.53 10.72 -8.98
CA ILE A 41 10.27 9.50 -8.61
C ILE A 41 9.72 8.89 -7.32
N ASN A 42 9.48 9.70 -6.29
CA ASN A 42 8.93 9.20 -5.03
C ASN A 42 7.53 8.61 -5.20
N THR A 43 6.68 9.26 -6.02
CA THR A 43 5.34 8.76 -6.32
C THR A 43 5.41 7.45 -7.10
N LEU A 44 6.28 7.35 -8.11
CA LEU A 44 6.48 6.13 -8.89
C LEU A 44 6.99 4.98 -8.02
N SER A 45 7.95 5.24 -7.12
CA SER A 45 8.45 4.24 -6.20
C SER A 45 7.37 3.75 -5.24
N ALA A 46 6.55 4.65 -4.69
CA ALA A 46 5.44 4.29 -3.82
C ALA A 46 4.37 3.45 -4.55
N VAL A 47 4.04 3.79 -5.80
CA VAL A 47 3.10 2.99 -6.63
C VAL A 47 3.66 1.60 -6.89
N ARG A 48 4.96 1.49 -7.24
CA ARG A 48 5.64 0.19 -7.40
C ARG A 48 5.54 -0.63 -6.11
N ALA A 49 5.84 -0.03 -4.96
CA ALA A 49 5.75 -0.71 -3.68
C ALA A 49 4.32 -1.17 -3.36
N TYR A 50 3.32 -0.35 -3.64
CA TYR A 50 1.91 -0.72 -3.51
C TYR A 50 1.53 -1.96 -4.35
N VAL A 51 1.92 -1.98 -5.63
CA VAL A 51 1.63 -3.12 -6.53
C VAL A 51 2.37 -4.37 -6.07
N CYS A 52 3.62 -4.25 -5.61
CA CYS A 52 4.36 -5.36 -5.03
C CYS A 52 3.68 -5.89 -3.76
N GLY A 53 3.20 -5.02 -2.87
CA GLY A 53 2.47 -5.41 -1.66
C GLY A 53 1.18 -6.16 -1.98
N GLU A 54 0.38 -5.67 -2.93
CA GLU A 54 -0.85 -6.37 -3.37
C GLU A 54 -0.53 -7.75 -3.99
N SER A 55 0.59 -7.86 -4.71
CA SER A 55 1.07 -9.14 -5.25
C SER A 55 1.47 -10.12 -4.14
N LEU A 56 2.11 -9.64 -3.06
CA LEU A 56 2.45 -10.45 -1.89
C LEU A 56 1.19 -10.93 -1.17
N TRP A 57 0.23 -10.03 -0.95
CA TRP A 57 -1.05 -10.32 -0.32
C TRP A 57 -1.83 -11.39 -1.08
N SER A 58 -2.03 -11.19 -2.38
CA SER A 58 -2.81 -12.12 -3.22
C SER A 58 -2.16 -13.48 -3.37
N LYS A 59 -0.82 -13.53 -3.39
CA LYS A 59 -0.07 -14.79 -3.38
C LYS A 59 -0.21 -15.52 -2.06
N ALA A 60 -0.03 -14.83 -0.93
CA ALA A 60 -0.15 -15.41 0.39
C ALA A 60 -1.56 -15.95 0.64
N GLN A 61 -2.60 -15.25 0.19
CA GLN A 61 -3.98 -15.73 0.25
C GLN A 61 -4.18 -17.05 -0.52
N LYS A 62 -3.64 -17.17 -1.74
CA LYS A 62 -3.73 -18.40 -2.54
C LYS A 62 -2.95 -19.54 -1.90
N ASP A 63 -1.74 -19.27 -1.42
CA ASP A 63 -0.91 -20.27 -0.76
C ASP A 63 -1.58 -20.76 0.54
N ALA A 64 -2.18 -19.86 1.32
CA ALA A 64 -2.97 -20.23 2.50
C ALA A 64 -4.12 -21.17 2.11
N MET A 65 -4.93 -20.80 1.12
CA MET A 65 -6.04 -21.64 0.66
C MET A 65 -5.57 -23.01 0.19
N TYR A 66 -4.47 -23.07 -0.56
CA TYR A 66 -3.87 -24.32 -1.00
C TYR A 66 -3.48 -25.21 0.17
N GLN A 67 -2.80 -24.65 1.18
CA GLN A 67 -2.40 -25.39 2.37
C GLN A 67 -3.60 -25.88 3.17
N LEU A 68 -4.66 -25.07 3.28
CA LEU A 68 -5.90 -25.48 3.96
C LEU A 68 -6.61 -26.64 3.23
N GLN A 69 -6.70 -26.57 1.90
CA GLN A 69 -7.28 -27.65 1.11
C GLN A 69 -6.45 -28.93 1.20
N LYS A 70 -5.12 -28.79 1.21
CA LYS A 70 -4.20 -29.91 1.41
C LYS A 70 -4.40 -30.53 2.79
N TYR A 71 -4.49 -29.72 3.84
CA TYR A 71 -4.78 -30.15 5.21
C TYR A 71 -6.08 -30.94 5.32
N GLY A 72 -7.16 -30.49 4.67
CA GLY A 72 -8.44 -31.22 4.64
C GLY A 72 -8.36 -32.63 4.06
N ARG A 73 -7.35 -32.93 3.23
CA ARG A 73 -7.12 -34.26 2.64
C ARG A 73 -6.05 -35.07 3.37
N SER A 74 -4.97 -34.41 3.77
CA SER A 74 -3.80 -35.05 4.39
C SER A 74 -3.99 -35.28 5.88
N HIS A 75 -4.80 -34.45 6.53
CA HIS A 75 -4.89 -34.30 7.99
C HIS A 75 -3.54 -34.03 8.67
N ASN A 76 -2.52 -33.61 7.92
CA ASN A 76 -1.19 -33.32 8.47
C ASN A 76 -1.18 -31.92 9.09
N GLU A 77 -0.92 -31.84 10.40
CA GLU A 77 -0.81 -30.59 11.15
C GLU A 77 0.14 -29.56 10.48
N GLU A 78 1.20 -30.01 9.80
CA GLU A 78 2.12 -29.11 9.08
C GLU A 78 1.40 -28.26 8.01
N ASP A 79 0.40 -28.82 7.33
CA ASP A 79 -0.37 -28.10 6.32
C ASP A 79 -1.26 -27.03 6.97
N TYR A 80 -1.82 -27.31 8.15
CA TYR A 80 -2.58 -26.32 8.94
C TYR A 80 -1.68 -25.18 9.44
N GLN A 81 -0.49 -25.50 9.95
CA GLN A 81 0.49 -24.49 10.35
C GLN A 81 0.96 -23.66 9.16
N GLY A 82 1.10 -24.28 7.98
CA GLY A 82 1.36 -23.59 6.72
C GLY A 82 0.27 -22.57 6.39
N PHE A 83 -1.00 -22.96 6.48
CA PHE A 83 -2.13 -22.02 6.31
C PHE A 83 -2.01 -20.83 7.26
N LEU A 84 -1.80 -21.05 8.57
CA LEU A 84 -1.68 -19.98 9.56
C LEU A 84 -0.52 -19.03 9.24
N ALA A 85 0.63 -19.57 8.84
CA ALA A 85 1.81 -18.79 8.49
C ALA A 85 1.60 -17.91 7.25
N HIS A 86 0.88 -18.38 6.24
CA HIS A 86 0.54 -17.58 5.07
C HIS A 86 -0.52 -16.51 5.39
N MET A 87 -1.48 -16.81 6.27
CA MET A 87 -2.49 -15.84 6.71
C MET A 87 -1.91 -14.65 7.47
N GLN A 88 -0.72 -14.78 8.08
CA GLN A 88 -0.05 -13.66 8.75
C GLN A 88 0.17 -12.47 7.80
N VAL A 89 0.43 -12.72 6.51
CA VAL A 89 0.63 -11.64 5.53
C VAL A 89 -0.62 -10.77 5.43
N SER A 90 -1.78 -11.40 5.24
CA SER A 90 -3.06 -10.69 5.15
C SER A 90 -3.42 -9.96 6.45
N VAL A 91 -3.10 -10.56 7.62
CA VAL A 91 -3.29 -9.92 8.92
C VAL A 91 -2.41 -8.67 9.06
N GLY A 92 -1.16 -8.74 8.64
CA GLY A 92 -0.23 -7.60 8.66
C GLY A 92 -0.70 -6.45 7.77
N ASP A 93 -1.11 -6.76 6.54
CA ASP A 93 -1.64 -5.74 5.61
C ASP A 93 -2.94 -5.12 6.14
N ARG A 94 -3.81 -5.91 6.79
CA ARG A 94 -5.01 -5.41 7.45
C ARG A 94 -4.66 -4.44 8.58
N GLN A 95 -3.68 -4.77 9.42
CA GLN A 95 -3.20 -3.89 10.49
C GLN A 95 -2.71 -2.55 9.92
N LEU A 96 -1.89 -2.57 8.86
CA LEU A 96 -1.46 -1.36 8.16
C LEU A 96 -2.64 -0.54 7.65
N LEU A 97 -3.61 -1.17 6.97
CA LEU A 97 -4.79 -0.49 6.44
C LEU A 97 -5.65 0.13 7.54
N MET A 98 -5.76 -0.50 8.71
CA MET A 98 -6.46 0.06 9.86
C MET A 98 -5.75 1.31 10.39
N GLU A 99 -4.42 1.27 10.55
CA GLU A 99 -3.64 2.43 10.99
C GLU A 99 -3.73 3.60 10.01
N MET A 100 -3.65 3.33 8.70
CA MET A 100 -3.73 4.37 7.67
C MET A 100 -5.10 5.05 7.58
N ARG A 101 -6.16 4.47 8.14
CA ARG A 101 -7.50 5.07 8.22
C ARG A 101 -7.67 6.02 9.39
N LYS A 102 -6.76 5.99 10.37
CA LYS A 102 -6.79 6.92 11.50
C LYS A 102 -6.37 8.31 11.03
N GLU A 103 -6.93 9.34 11.67
CA GLU A 103 -6.51 10.73 11.44
C GLU A 103 -5.01 10.89 11.74
N GLU A 104 -4.60 10.32 12.87
CA GLU A 104 -3.22 10.18 13.34
C GLU A 104 -2.84 8.68 13.41
N PRO A 105 -2.13 8.15 12.40
CA PRO A 105 -1.66 6.77 12.38
C PRO A 105 -0.55 6.54 13.41
N ASP A 106 -0.60 5.40 14.10
CA ASP A 106 0.56 4.90 14.83
C ASP A 106 1.54 4.30 13.82
N MET A 107 2.65 5.00 13.59
CA MET A 107 3.64 4.60 12.58
C MET A 107 4.43 3.35 12.98
N ASP A 108 4.56 3.06 14.27
CA ASP A 108 5.22 1.83 14.73
C ASP A 108 4.29 0.63 14.52
N ALA A 109 3.01 0.77 14.85
CA ALA A 109 1.99 -0.22 14.54
C ALA A 109 1.85 -0.46 13.03
N ALA A 110 1.88 0.62 12.23
CA ALA A 110 1.86 0.54 10.77
C ALA A 110 3.09 -0.21 10.24
N ARG A 111 4.28 0.07 10.79
CA ARG A 111 5.53 -0.62 10.42
C ARG A 111 5.47 -2.11 10.76
N HIS A 112 4.94 -2.46 11.91
CA HIS A 112 4.78 -3.86 12.32
C HIS A 112 3.88 -4.62 11.34
N GLY A 113 2.71 -4.08 11.03
CA GLY A 113 1.80 -4.67 10.05
C GLY A 113 2.43 -4.79 8.66
N PHE A 114 3.13 -3.75 8.22
CA PHE A 114 3.78 -3.71 6.90
C PHE A 114 4.87 -4.77 6.73
N VAL A 115 5.73 -4.95 7.74
CA VAL A 115 6.77 -5.99 7.75
C VAL A 115 6.16 -7.38 7.87
N MET A 116 5.10 -7.55 8.66
CA MET A 116 4.35 -8.81 8.75
C MET A 116 3.70 -9.18 7.40
N GLY A 117 3.26 -8.18 6.63
CA GLY A 117 2.84 -8.28 5.23
C GLY A 117 3.98 -8.61 4.25
N ARG A 118 5.20 -8.85 4.74
CA ARG A 118 6.43 -9.14 3.98
C ARG A 118 6.87 -7.99 3.07
N ASN A 119 6.40 -6.77 3.33
CA ASN A 119 6.85 -5.59 2.59
C ASN A 119 8.18 -5.05 3.16
N HIS A 120 8.94 -4.35 2.31
CA HIS A 120 10.21 -3.76 2.71
C HIS A 120 9.98 -2.50 3.55
N PRO A 121 10.55 -2.36 4.76
CA PRO A 121 10.21 -1.27 5.69
C PRO A 121 10.44 0.14 5.11
N ASP A 122 11.41 0.31 4.22
CA ASP A 122 11.72 1.62 3.60
C ASP A 122 10.60 2.13 2.68
N ASP A 123 9.74 1.25 2.19
CA ASP A 123 8.62 1.63 1.33
C ASP A 123 7.43 2.18 2.14
N LEU A 124 7.43 2.05 3.47
CA LEU A 124 6.29 2.40 4.34
C LEU A 124 5.88 3.85 4.17
N VAL A 125 6.85 4.77 4.30
CA VAL A 125 6.59 6.21 4.22
C VAL A 125 6.05 6.60 2.84
N GLY A 126 6.58 5.97 1.78
CA GLY A 126 6.10 6.18 0.42
C GLY A 126 4.64 5.77 0.25
N ILE A 127 4.29 4.56 0.71
CA ILE A 127 2.93 4.02 0.61
C ILE A 127 1.94 4.83 1.45
N VAL A 128 2.28 5.17 2.70
CA VAL A 128 1.42 6.00 3.57
C VAL A 128 1.14 7.35 2.92
N ASN A 129 2.18 8.00 2.37
CA ASN A 129 2.02 9.27 1.66
C ASN A 129 1.18 9.13 0.38
N LEU A 130 1.37 8.06 -0.38
CA LEU A 130 0.58 7.78 -1.59
C LEU A 130 -0.91 7.70 -1.23
N PHE A 131 -1.27 6.92 -0.21
CA PHE A 131 -2.66 6.76 0.19
C PHE A 131 -3.24 8.05 0.78
N ARG A 132 -2.53 8.73 1.70
CA ARG A 132 -3.04 9.97 2.30
C ARG A 132 -3.20 11.10 1.27
N ARG A 133 -2.28 11.21 0.31
CA ARG A 133 -2.31 12.27 -0.71
C ARG A 133 -3.35 12.02 -1.80
N PHE A 134 -3.52 10.78 -2.22
CA PHE A 134 -4.32 10.43 -3.39
C PHE A 134 -5.60 9.62 -3.07
N ASN A 135 -6.00 9.51 -1.79
CA ASN A 135 -7.24 8.84 -1.39
C ASN A 135 -8.51 9.39 -2.10
N ASN A 136 -8.50 10.67 -2.47
CA ASN A 136 -9.62 11.34 -3.14
C ASN A 136 -9.63 11.14 -4.66
N VAL A 137 -8.58 10.53 -5.22
CA VAL A 137 -8.52 10.21 -6.65
C VAL A 137 -9.37 8.97 -6.91
N TYR A 138 -10.40 9.11 -7.75
CA TYR A 138 -11.45 8.10 -7.95
C TYR A 138 -10.94 6.67 -8.12
N TYR A 139 -9.94 6.44 -8.98
CA TYR A 139 -9.43 5.09 -9.23
C TYR A 139 -8.62 4.51 -8.06
N ILE A 140 -7.91 5.35 -7.29
CA ILE A 140 -7.20 4.92 -6.07
C ILE A 140 -8.21 4.60 -4.98
N SER A 141 -9.19 5.47 -4.77
CA SER A 141 -10.29 5.23 -3.83
C SER A 141 -11.02 3.91 -4.14
N LYS A 142 -11.34 3.67 -5.42
CA LYS A 142 -11.97 2.43 -5.87
C LYS A 142 -11.09 1.20 -5.61
N ALA A 143 -9.79 1.28 -5.85
CA ALA A 143 -8.85 0.19 -5.58
C ALA A 143 -8.77 -0.12 -4.07
N MET A 144 -8.65 0.91 -3.22
CA MET A 144 -8.64 0.75 -1.76
C MET A 144 -9.93 0.13 -1.23
N LEU A 145 -11.08 0.54 -1.77
CA LEU A 145 -12.38 -0.03 -1.39
C LEU A 145 -12.47 -1.50 -1.80
N ALA A 146 -12.01 -1.86 -3.00
CA ALA A 146 -11.98 -3.23 -3.47
C ALA A 146 -11.08 -4.11 -2.59
N TRP A 147 -9.88 -3.62 -2.27
CA TRP A 147 -8.96 -4.32 -1.37
C TRP A 147 -9.57 -4.48 0.03
N SER A 148 -10.15 -3.42 0.60
CA SER A 148 -10.80 -3.51 1.92
C SER A 148 -11.95 -4.53 1.98
N ARG A 149 -12.69 -4.70 0.88
CA ARG A 149 -13.74 -5.73 0.78
C ARG A 149 -13.13 -7.13 0.68
N ALA A 150 -12.09 -7.30 -0.13
CA ALA A 150 -11.39 -8.56 -0.26
C ALA A 150 -10.75 -9.00 1.07
N ASP A 151 -10.11 -8.07 1.77
CA ASP A 151 -9.55 -8.29 3.11
C ASP A 151 -10.60 -8.78 4.12
N SER A 152 -11.80 -8.19 4.09
CA SER A 152 -12.92 -8.61 4.96
C SER A 152 -13.41 -10.03 4.66
N LEU A 153 -13.30 -10.50 3.41
CA LEU A 153 -13.62 -11.87 3.02
C LEU A 153 -12.51 -12.84 3.45
N VAL A 154 -11.25 -12.48 3.23
CA VAL A 154 -10.09 -13.28 3.61
C VAL A 154 -10.01 -13.46 5.13
N ALA A 155 -10.44 -12.46 5.90
CA ALA A 155 -10.55 -12.55 7.35
C ALA A 155 -11.53 -13.62 7.87
N GLN A 156 -12.39 -14.18 7.01
CA GLN A 156 -13.31 -15.27 7.35
C GLN A 156 -12.65 -16.65 7.22
N LEU A 157 -11.48 -16.76 6.56
CA LEU A 157 -10.79 -18.05 6.40
C LEU A 157 -10.25 -18.63 7.71
N PRO A 158 -9.63 -17.86 8.63
CA PRO A 158 -9.14 -18.42 9.90
C PRO A 158 -10.19 -19.15 10.75
N PRO A 159 -11.40 -18.60 10.99
CA PRO A 159 -12.41 -19.33 11.76
C PRO A 159 -12.87 -20.62 11.05
N ILE A 160 -13.08 -20.59 9.73
CA ILE A 160 -13.43 -21.78 8.94
C ILE A 160 -12.34 -22.85 9.05
N ALA A 161 -11.08 -22.46 8.94
CA ALA A 161 -9.95 -23.36 9.09
C ALA A 161 -9.87 -23.97 10.49
N ALA A 162 -10.17 -23.18 11.53
CA ALA A 162 -10.22 -23.68 12.90
C ALA A 162 -11.35 -24.68 13.14
N GLU A 163 -12.52 -24.46 12.53
CA GLU A 163 -13.63 -25.43 12.57
C GLU A 163 -13.24 -26.75 11.90
N LEU A 164 -12.65 -26.70 10.70
CA LEU A 164 -12.14 -27.88 10.00
C LEU A 164 -11.09 -28.63 10.85
N HIS A 165 -10.17 -27.88 11.47
CA HIS A 165 -9.14 -28.43 12.36
C HIS A 165 -9.73 -29.19 13.54
N ASN A 166 -10.74 -28.60 14.19
CA ASN A 166 -11.42 -29.22 15.32
C ASN A 166 -12.18 -30.49 14.89
N GLU A 167 -12.83 -30.48 13.73
CA GLU A 167 -13.58 -31.63 13.20
C GLU A 167 -12.64 -32.80 12.84
N ILE A 168 -11.49 -32.52 12.20
CA ILE A 168 -10.49 -33.55 11.86
C ILE A 168 -9.87 -34.18 13.11
N ARG A 169 -9.69 -33.38 14.18
CA ARG A 169 -9.15 -33.83 15.47
C ARG A 169 -10.21 -34.45 16.39
N SER A 170 -11.50 -34.30 16.09
CA SER A 170 -12.59 -34.91 16.84
C SER A 170 -12.58 -36.44 16.64
N PRO A 171 -12.84 -37.23 17.71
CA PRO A 171 -13.00 -38.67 17.61
C PRO A 171 -14.24 -39.10 16.80
N GLU A 172 -15.25 -38.23 16.69
CA GLU A 172 -16.45 -38.44 15.85
C GLU A 172 -16.31 -37.65 14.54
N LYS A 173 -15.51 -38.14 13.60
CA LYS A 173 -15.28 -37.47 12.31
C LYS A 173 -16.55 -37.52 11.46
N SER A 174 -17.18 -36.37 11.21
CA SER A 174 -18.26 -36.31 10.21
C SER A 174 -17.68 -36.06 8.81
N GLN A 175 -17.71 -37.09 7.96
CA GLN A 175 -17.20 -37.02 6.58
C GLN A 175 -17.97 -35.99 5.71
N GLU A 176 -19.20 -35.63 6.06
CA GLU A 176 -19.99 -34.57 5.39
C GLU A 176 -19.49 -33.16 5.67
N ARG A 177 -18.76 -32.93 6.77
CA ARG A 177 -18.23 -31.60 7.15
C ARG A 177 -16.79 -31.36 6.68
N ILE A 178 -16.11 -32.43 6.26
CA ILE A 178 -14.69 -32.41 5.85
C ILE A 178 -14.55 -32.23 4.32
N ASN A 179 -15.59 -32.58 3.55
CA ASN A 179 -15.60 -32.53 2.08
C ASN A 179 -16.15 -31.21 1.52
#